data_AF-A0A1I5T1R3-F1
#
_entry.id   AF-A0A1I5T1R3-F1
#
_cell.length_a   1.000
_cell.length_b   1.000
_cell.length_c   1.000
_cell.angle_alpha   90.00
_cell.angle_beta   90.00
_cell.angle_gamma   90.00
#
_symmetry.space_group_name_H-M   'P 1'
#
loop_
_entity.id
_entity.type
_entity.pdbx_description
1 polymer ?
#
loop_
_entity_poly.entity_id
_entity_poly.type
_entity_poly.pdbx_seq_one_letter_code
_entity_poly.pdbx_strand_id
1 'polypeptide(L)' 'MRVKLYEGINALGIGAQGLGGLTTVVDVKIKTFPSHAASLPVGLVPQCAANRHIHFSLSWRRTGKV' A
#
# COMPACT_ATOMS: atom_id res chain seq x y z
N MET A 1 11.28 7.59 -4.65
CA MET A 1 11.32 6.84 -3.37
C MET A 1 10.67 5.46 -3.50
N ARG A 2 9.43 5.34 -4.00
CA ARG A 2 8.71 4.05 -4.11
C ARG A 2 9.51 2.91 -4.75
N VAL A 3 10.02 3.12 -5.96
CA VAL A 3 10.78 2.08 -6.72
C VAL A 3 12.03 1.65 -5.96
N LYS A 4 12.81 2.62 -5.47
CA LYS A 4 14.02 2.34 -4.66
C LYS A 4 13.72 1.50 -3.42
N LEU A 5 12.59 1.74 -2.73
CA LEU A 5 12.18 0.93 -1.60
C LEU A 5 11.75 -0.47 -2.03
N TYR A 6 10.96 -0.60 -3.09
CA TYR A 6 10.56 -1.91 -3.62
C TYR A 6 11.77 -2.78 -3.99
N GLU A 7 12.71 -2.22 -4.74
CA GLU A 7 13.95 -2.91 -5.14
C GLU A 7 14.81 -3.24 -3.93
N GLY A 8 15.02 -2.27 -3.03
CA GLY A 8 15.82 -2.46 -1.82
C GLY A 8 15.27 -3.54 -0.89
N ILE A 9 13.96 -3.57 -0.66
CA ILE A 9 13.33 -4.57 0.21
C ILE A 9 13.43 -5.98 -0.39
N ASN A 10 13.23 -6.12 -1.71
CA ASN A 10 13.36 -7.42 -2.38
C ASN A 10 14.82 -7.89 -2.47
N ALA A 11 15.78 -6.96 -2.59
CA ALA A 11 17.21 -7.28 -2.58
C ALA A 11 17.71 -7.83 -1.22
N LEU A 12 16.96 -7.65 -0.12
CA LEU A 12 17.29 -8.25 1.18
C LEU A 12 17.20 -9.78 1.18
N GLY A 13 16.53 -10.39 0.19
CA GLY A 13 16.46 -11.85 0.06
C GLY A 13 15.63 -12.57 1.12
N ILE A 14 14.86 -11.83 1.94
CA ILE A 14 14.03 -12.37 3.04
C ILE A 14 12.94 -13.31 2.50
N GLY A 15 12.32 -12.96 1.37
CA GLY A 15 11.30 -13.78 0.73
C GLY A 15 9.99 -13.90 1.51
N ALA A 16 9.06 -14.68 0.97
CA ALA A 16 7.75 -14.86 1.59
C ALA A 16 7.89 -15.53 2.96
N GLN A 17 7.21 -14.98 3.98
CA GLN A 17 7.24 -15.45 5.36
C GLN A 17 8.64 -15.51 6.01
N GLY A 18 9.67 -14.95 5.38
CA GLY A 18 11.06 -15.06 5.83
C GLY A 18 11.77 -16.36 5.44
N LEU A 19 11.24 -17.11 4.47
CA LEU A 19 11.79 -18.40 4.02
C LEU A 19 12.90 -18.26 2.95
N GLY A 20 13.35 -17.05 2.68
CA GLY A 20 14.27 -16.74 1.60
C GLY A 20 13.57 -16.57 0.25
N GLY A 21 14.25 -15.92 -0.70
CA GLY A 21 13.83 -15.84 -2.10
C GLY A 21 13.87 -14.42 -2.67
N LEU A 22 13.35 -14.27 -3.90
CA LEU A 22 13.45 -13.03 -4.68
C LEU A 22 12.40 -11.97 -4.30
N THR A 23 11.28 -12.39 -3.72
CA THR A 23 10.11 -11.52 -3.52
C THR A 23 9.72 -11.49 -2.05
N THR A 24 10.08 -10.41 -1.37
CA THR A 24 9.66 -10.07 0.01
C THR A 24 8.39 -9.23 -0.02
N VAL A 25 8.27 -8.28 -0.95
CA VAL A 25 7.09 -7.41 -1.11
C VAL A 25 6.61 -7.43 -2.56
N VAL A 26 5.29 -7.40 -2.72
CA VAL A 26 4.64 -7.34 -4.04
C VAL A 26 4.44 -5.91 -4.55
N ASP A 27 4.34 -4.94 -3.63
CA ASP A 27 4.27 -3.51 -3.95
C ASP A 27 4.59 -2.68 -2.70
N VAL A 28 4.92 -1.40 -2.90
CA VAL A 28 5.10 -0.40 -1.86
C VAL A 28 4.24 0.81 -2.21
N LYS A 29 3.39 1.26 -1.28
CA LYS A 29 2.59 2.48 -1.44
C LYS A 29 3.08 3.54 -0.46
N ILE A 30 3.26 4.77 -0.96
CA ILE A 30 3.74 5.90 -0.15
C ILE A 30 2.70 7.01 -0.23
N LYS A 31 2.30 7.51 0.93
CA LYS A 31 1.49 8.73 1.06
C LYS A 31 2.27 9.72 1.90
N THR A 32 2.44 10.93 1.42
CA THR A 32 3.14 12.01 2.11
C THR A 32 2.14 13.06 2.56
N PHE A 33 2.45 13.69 3.69
CA PHE A 33 1.63 14.74 4.28
C PHE A 33 2.55 15.81 4.86
N PRO A 34 2.10 17.08 4.92
CA PRO A 34 2.85 18.12 5.60
C PRO A 34 2.98 17.79 7.09
N SER A 35 4.11 18.16 7.68
CA SER A 35 4.34 18.06 9.12
C SER A 35 5.03 19.34 9.62
N HIS A 36 4.97 19.56 10.93
CA HIS A 36 5.69 20.67 11.56
C HIS A 36 7.21 20.49 11.36
N ALA A 37 7.98 21.55 11.16
CA ALA A 37 9.43 21.43 10.90
C ALA A 37 10.20 20.69 12.01
N ALA A 38 9.71 20.77 13.25
CA ALA A 38 10.29 20.07 14.40
C ALA A 38 9.89 18.58 14.51
N SER A 39 8.99 18.08 13.65
CA SER A 39 8.43 16.73 13.76
C SER A 39 8.26 16.06 12.40
N LEU A 40 8.70 14.81 12.27
CA LEU A 40 8.50 14.01 11.06
C LEU A 40 7.86 12.66 11.42
N PRO A 41 6.53 12.59 11.58
CA PRO A 41 5.85 11.34 11.85
C PRO A 41 5.92 10.42 10.62
N VAL A 42 6.27 9.15 10.85
CA VAL A 42 6.32 8.12 9.81
C VAL A 42 5.50 6.91 10.27
N GLY A 43 4.60 6.43 9.41
CA GLY A 43 3.80 5.24 9.64
C GLY A 43 4.08 4.18 8.60
N LEU A 44 4.19 2.92 9.04
CA LEU A 44 4.30 1.74 8.19
C LEU A 44 3.13 0.81 8.48
N VAL A 45 2.39 0.42 7.45
CA VAL A 45 1.26 -0.52 7.56
C VAL A 45 1.43 -1.62 6.52
N PRO A 46 1.84 -2.84 6.92
CA PRO A 46 1.95 -3.96 6.00
C PRO A 46 0.57 -4.56 5.71
N GLN A 47 0.33 -4.91 4.44
CA GLN A 47 -0.78 -5.77 4.04
C GLN A 47 -0.26 -7.20 3.88
N CYS A 48 -1.00 -8.18 4.37
CA CYS A 48 -0.61 -9.59 4.22
C CYS A 48 -1.13 -10.18 2.89
N ALA A 49 -0.88 -11.48 2.69
CA ALA A 49 -1.37 -12.21 1.52
C ALA A 49 -2.91 -12.17 1.37
N ALA A 50 -3.66 -11.95 2.46
CA ALA A 50 -5.12 -11.87 2.45
C ALA A 50 -5.64 -10.44 2.11
N ASN A 51 -5.15 -9.85 1.02
CA ASN A 51 -5.61 -8.54 0.54
C ASN A 51 -7.02 -8.62 -0.09
N ARG A 52 -8.07 -8.33 0.69
CA ARG A 52 -9.48 -8.55 0.31
C ARG A 52 -10.33 -7.27 0.36
N HIS A 53 -9.87 -6.22 -0.31
CA HIS A 53 -10.54 -4.92 -0.31
C HIS A 53 -11.32 -4.66 -1.61
N ILE A 54 -12.55 -4.13 -1.50
CA ILE A 54 -13.41 -3.76 -2.63
C ILE A 54 -13.99 -2.36 -2.43
N HIS A 55 -14.07 -1.59 -3.51
CA HIS A 55 -14.81 -0.33 -3.55
C HIS A 55 -16.13 -0.53 -4.31
N PHE A 56 -17.22 0.01 -3.78
CA PHE A 56 -18.52 0.02 -4.42
C PHE A 56 -19.12 1.43 -4.32
N SER A 57 -19.67 1.92 -5.43
CA SER A 57 -20.37 3.21 -5.48
C SER A 57 -21.77 3.00 -6.01
N LEU A 58 -22.77 3.36 -5.21
CA LEU A 58 -24.16 3.37 -5.64
C LEU A 58 -24.53 4.79 -6.10
N SER A 59 -24.87 4.93 -7.38
CA SER A 59 -25.49 6.16 -7.89
C SER A 59 -26.95 5.86 -8.23
N TRP A 60 -27.86 6.49 -7.50
CA TRP A 60 -29.29 6.38 -7.77
C TRP A 60 -29.71 7.44 -8.78
N ARG A 61 -30.22 7.02 -9.95
CA ARG A 61 -30.99 7.89 -10.84
C ARG A 61 -32.47 7.54 -10.69
N ARG A 62 -33.25 8.49 -10.19
CA ARG A 62 -34.71 8.41 -10.16
C ARG A 62 -35.25 8.60 -11.59
N THR A 63 -35.44 7.52 -12.35
CA THR A 63 -36.23 7.55 -13.58
C THR A 63 -37.71 7.67 -13.20
N GLY A 64 -38.29 8.86 -13.39
CA GLY A 64 -39.74 9.07 -13.24
C GLY A 64 -40.13 10.35 -12.50
N LYS A 65 -40.13 11.47 -13.23
CA LYS A 65 -41.25 12.40 -13.22
C LYS A 65 -41.65 12.57 -14.69
N VAL A 66 -42.73 11.88 -15.04
CA VAL A 66 -43.71 12.33 -16.03
C VAL A 66 -44.18 13.74 -15.67
#